data_AF-A0A7W7YE60-F1
#
_entry.id   AF-A0A7W7YE60-F1
#
_cell.length_a   1.000
_cell.length_b   1.000
_cell.length_c   1.000
_cell.angle_alpha   90.00
_cell.angle_beta   90.00
_cell.angle_gamma   90.00
#
_symmetry.space_group_name_H-M   'P 1'
#
loop_
_entity.id
_entity.type
_entity.pdbx_description
1 polymer ?
#
loop_
_entity_poly.entity_id
_entity_poly.type
_entity_poly.pdbx_seq_one_letter_code
_entity_poly.pdbx_strand_id
1 'polypeptide(L)'
;MNENQQPIPHGLDMLSRLDETRVHFLWHFDWWDGPLHGLAEYDGQKAWFVFHDMDELGRHYYYRLYLLTDAQAAEAELWYATRGTYDAATQRWLGRDEVRHDSSWVGPDVSARQPIGWFADGSNSDFYGIQVIRNSHC
;
A
#
# COMPACT_ATOMS: atom_id res chain seq x y z
N MET A 1 -19.73 1.93 25.95
CA MET A 1 -19.28 3.07 25.12
C MET A 1 -18.43 2.44 24.02
N ASN A 2 -18.77 2.66 22.75
CA ASN A 2 -18.08 1.99 21.62
C ASN A 2 -16.72 2.63 21.39
N GLU A 3 -15.64 1.92 21.70
CA GLU A 3 -14.25 2.41 21.66
C GLU A 3 -13.61 2.49 20.25
N ASN A 4 -14.28 2.15 19.16
CA ASN A 4 -13.57 1.81 17.90
C ASN A 4 -13.90 2.63 16.64
N GLN A 5 -14.37 3.87 16.77
CA GLN A 5 -14.44 4.76 15.60
C GLN A 5 -13.38 5.85 15.71
N GLN A 6 -12.18 5.53 15.21
CA GLN A 6 -11.19 6.57 14.92
C GLN A 6 -11.82 7.60 13.98
N PRO A 7 -11.52 8.89 14.18
CA PRO A 7 -12.02 9.95 13.31
C PRO A 7 -11.59 9.68 11.87
N ILE A 8 -12.50 9.91 10.92
CA ILE A 8 -12.18 9.79 9.50
C ILE A 8 -11.14 10.86 9.17
N PRO A 9 -10.00 10.50 8.54
CA PRO A 9 -8.99 11.47 8.16
C PRO A 9 -9.54 12.53 7.21
N HIS A 10 -9.04 13.75 7.33
CA HIS A 10 -9.46 14.86 6.48
C HIS A 10 -9.29 14.52 4.99
N GLY A 11 -10.33 14.72 4.19
CA GLY A 11 -10.31 14.45 2.75
C GLY A 11 -10.54 12.98 2.36
N LEU A 12 -10.93 12.13 3.32
CA LEU A 12 -11.45 10.76 3.11
C LEU A 12 -12.93 10.63 3.50
N ASP A 13 -13.53 11.68 4.06
CA ASP A 13 -14.92 11.77 4.50
C ASP A 13 -15.94 11.54 3.37
N MET A 14 -15.56 11.85 2.14
CA MET A 14 -16.38 11.63 0.94
C MET A 14 -16.13 10.27 0.27
N LEU A 15 -15.22 9.45 0.81
CA LEU A 15 -14.84 8.15 0.26
C LEU A 15 -15.34 7.03 1.17
N SER A 16 -15.75 5.91 0.56
CA SER A 16 -16.13 4.71 1.29
C SER A 16 -14.90 4.12 2.00
N ARG A 17 -15.03 3.82 3.30
CA ARG A 17 -14.05 2.99 4.00
C ARG A 17 -14.18 1.55 3.49
N LEU A 18 -13.09 1.03 2.93
CA LEU A 18 -12.97 -0.34 2.46
C LEU A 18 -12.62 -1.26 3.63
N ASP A 19 -12.99 -2.53 3.48
CA ASP A 19 -12.57 -3.61 4.37
C ASP A 19 -11.11 -3.95 4.05
N GLU A 20 -10.21 -3.61 4.95
CA GLU A 20 -8.77 -3.84 4.80
C GLU A 20 -8.40 -5.32 4.60
N THR A 21 -9.23 -6.26 5.10
CA THR A 21 -8.95 -7.70 4.96
C THR A 21 -9.06 -8.21 3.51
N ARG A 22 -9.69 -7.40 2.65
CA ARG A 22 -9.85 -7.67 1.21
C ARG A 22 -8.77 -7.01 0.36
N VAL A 23 -7.87 -6.24 0.98
CA VAL A 23 -6.74 -5.60 0.31
C VAL A 23 -5.51 -6.47 0.49
N HIS A 24 -5.00 -7.02 -0.60
CA HIS A 24 -3.81 -7.86 -0.59
C HIS A 24 -2.65 -7.15 -1.25
N PHE A 25 -1.66 -6.74 -0.47
CA PHE A 25 -0.46 -6.11 -1.01
C PHE A 25 0.36 -7.09 -1.86
N LEU A 26 0.77 -6.64 -3.03
CA LEU A 26 1.62 -7.42 -3.94
C LEU A 26 3.06 -6.93 -3.87
N TRP A 27 3.26 -5.62 -3.98
CA TRP A 27 4.55 -4.96 -3.79
C TRP A 27 4.36 -3.46 -3.56
N HIS A 28 5.39 -2.83 -2.99
CA HIS A 28 5.41 -1.41 -2.68
C HIS A 28 6.82 -0.84 -2.91
N PHE A 29 6.92 0.48 -3.02
CA PHE A 29 8.21 1.17 -3.01
C PHE A 29 8.12 2.50 -2.25
N ASP A 30 9.29 3.12 -2.02
CA ASP A 30 9.55 4.26 -1.14
C ASP A 30 9.37 3.95 0.35
N TRP A 31 10.51 3.76 1.04
CA TRP A 31 10.63 2.89 2.23
C TRP A 31 10.94 3.59 3.56
N TRP A 32 11.22 4.90 3.58
CA TRP A 32 11.76 5.53 4.79
C TRP A 32 10.73 5.65 5.92
N ASP A 33 9.45 5.85 5.59
CA ASP A 33 8.39 6.07 6.58
C ASP A 33 7.20 5.12 6.39
N GLY A 34 7.39 3.96 5.76
CA GLY A 34 6.31 3.04 5.38
C GLY A 34 5.95 3.14 3.89
N PRO A 35 5.12 2.23 3.36
CA PRO A 35 4.84 2.15 1.94
C PRO A 35 4.00 3.36 1.52
N LEU A 36 4.56 4.21 0.66
CA LEU A 36 3.84 5.38 0.16
C LEU A 36 2.88 5.03 -0.97
N HIS A 37 3.21 4.03 -1.76
CA HIS A 37 2.36 3.56 -2.85
C HIS A 37 2.85 2.20 -3.36
N GLY A 38 1.99 1.54 -4.12
CA GLY A 38 2.30 0.24 -4.69
C GLY A 38 1.09 -0.47 -5.26
N LEU A 39 1.33 -1.72 -5.64
CA LEU A 39 0.33 -2.58 -6.23
C LEU A 39 -0.31 -3.46 -5.15
N ALA A 40 -1.63 -3.51 -5.17
CA ALA A 40 -2.46 -4.39 -4.37
C ALA A 40 -3.46 -5.13 -5.26
N GLU A 41 -4.10 -6.13 -4.70
CA GLU A 41 -5.29 -6.76 -5.22
C GLU A 41 -6.47 -6.43 -4.29
N TYR A 42 -7.61 -6.11 -4.88
CA TYR A 42 -8.88 -5.92 -4.18
C TYR A 42 -9.98 -6.62 -4.97
N ASP A 43 -10.66 -7.58 -4.34
CA ASP A 43 -11.69 -8.41 -4.99
C ASP A 43 -11.22 -9.07 -6.31
N GLY A 44 -9.97 -9.55 -6.33
CA GLY A 44 -9.38 -10.17 -7.52
C GLY A 44 -9.00 -9.19 -8.63
N GLN A 45 -9.09 -7.88 -8.40
CA GLN A 45 -8.70 -6.84 -9.35
C GLN A 45 -7.45 -6.11 -8.89
N LYS A 46 -6.56 -5.81 -9.85
CA LYS A 46 -5.35 -5.02 -9.57
C LYS A 46 -5.72 -3.59 -9.24
N ALA A 47 -5.15 -3.11 -8.15
CA ALA A 47 -5.39 -1.77 -7.64
C ALA A 47 -4.07 -1.10 -7.26
N TRP A 48 -4.03 0.22 -7.41
CA TRP A 48 -2.94 1.05 -6.94
C TRP A 48 -3.34 1.70 -5.62
N PHE A 49 -2.54 1.51 -4.58
CA PHE A 49 -2.73 2.23 -3.33
C PHE A 49 -1.80 3.43 -3.27
N VAL A 50 -2.29 4.53 -2.71
CA VAL A 50 -1.55 5.77 -2.51
C VAL A 50 -1.75 6.24 -1.09
N PHE A 51 -0.65 6.49 -0.39
CA PHE A 51 -0.64 7.08 0.94
C PHE A 51 -1.33 8.44 0.91
N HIS A 52 -2.22 8.66 1.85
CA HIS A 52 -2.96 9.89 2.02
C HIS A 52 -2.49 10.66 3.24
N ASP A 53 -2.51 10.01 4.40
CA ASP A 53 -2.13 10.63 5.67
C ASP A 53 -1.83 9.56 6.74
N MET A 54 -1.35 9.97 7.90
CA MET A 54 -1.22 9.14 9.10
C MET A 54 -1.92 9.78 10.30
N ASP A 55 -2.23 9.01 11.34
CA ASP A 55 -2.73 9.59 12.59
C ASP A 55 -1.63 10.41 13.30
N GLU A 56 -2.03 11.24 14.28
CA GLU A 56 -1.11 12.12 15.02
C GLU A 56 0.04 11.37 15.72
N LEU A 57 -0.15 10.07 15.96
CA LEU A 57 0.81 9.21 16.64
C LEU A 57 1.68 8.40 15.66
N GLY A 58 1.47 8.52 14.34
CA GLY A 58 2.17 7.75 13.31
C GLY A 58 1.95 6.23 13.40
N ARG A 59 0.84 5.82 14.01
CA ARG A 59 0.46 4.42 14.21
C ARG A 59 -0.35 3.92 13.03
N HIS A 60 -1.30 4.70 12.54
CA HIS A 60 -2.21 4.29 11.48
C HIS A 60 -1.92 5.04 10.20
N TYR A 61 -1.82 4.30 9.10
CA TYR A 61 -1.59 4.84 7.77
C TYR A 61 -2.87 4.72 6.96
N TYR A 62 -3.25 5.82 6.34
CA TYR A 62 -4.46 5.90 5.55
C TYR A 62 -4.11 5.95 4.07
N TYR A 63 -4.79 5.11 3.30
CA TYR A 63 -4.52 4.90 1.88
C TYR A 63 -5.77 5.12 1.06
N ARG A 64 -5.60 5.71 -0.12
CA ARG A 64 -6.59 5.70 -1.19
C ARG A 64 -6.32 4.52 -2.11
N LEU A 65 -7.38 3.86 -2.57
CA LEU A 65 -7.26 2.71 -3.47
C LEU A 65 -7.91 3.01 -4.83
N TYR A 66 -7.17 2.76 -5.90
CA TYR A 66 -7.58 3.02 -7.27
C TYR A 66 -7.59 1.73 -8.09
N LEU A 67 -8.74 1.31 -8.60
CA LEU A 67 -8.77 0.18 -9.53
C LEU A 67 -8.02 0.54 -10.81
N LEU A 68 -7.10 -0.33 -11.21
CA LEU A 68 -6.32 -0.19 -12.43
C LEU A 68 -7.08 -0.76 -13.62
N THR A 69 -6.83 -0.18 -14.79
CA THR A 69 -7.11 -0.86 -16.06
C THR A 69 -6.04 -1.93 -16.32
N ASP A 70 -6.33 -2.89 -17.17
CA ASP A 70 -5.38 -3.95 -17.56
C ASP A 70 -4.05 -3.37 -18.06
N ALA A 71 -4.10 -2.25 -18.81
CA ALA A 71 -2.91 -1.58 -19.30
C ALA A 71 -2.05 -0.98 -18.18
N GLN A 72 -2.69 -0.34 -17.19
CA GLN A 72 -1.99 0.23 -16.03
C GLN A 72 -1.43 -0.86 -15.12
N ALA A 73 -2.17 -1.96 -14.95
CA ALA A 73 -1.69 -3.12 -14.19
C ALA A 73 -0.46 -3.74 -14.88
N ALA A 74 -0.50 -3.94 -16.19
CA ALA A 74 0.62 -4.46 -16.97
C ALA A 74 1.85 -3.52 -16.93
N GLU A 75 1.65 -2.21 -16.99
CA GLU A 75 2.72 -1.22 -16.82
C GLU A 75 3.40 -1.37 -15.45
N ALA A 76 2.60 -1.42 -14.37
CA ALA A 76 3.11 -1.53 -13.02
C ALA A 76 3.86 -2.86 -12.81
N GLU A 77 3.34 -3.97 -13.31
CA GLU A 77 4.00 -5.28 -13.22
C GLU A 77 5.30 -5.33 -14.04
N LEU A 78 5.32 -4.76 -15.24
CA LEU A 78 6.54 -4.66 -16.05
C LEU A 78 7.61 -3.80 -15.34
N TRP A 79 7.18 -2.69 -14.76
CA TRP A 79 8.05 -1.81 -13.99
C TRP A 79 8.67 -2.52 -12.79
N TYR A 80 7.90 -3.35 -12.08
CA TYR A 80 8.40 -4.12 -10.94
C TYR A 80 9.32 -5.27 -11.39
N ALA A 81 8.91 -6.03 -12.41
CA ALA A 81 9.68 -7.17 -12.92
C ALA A 81 11.08 -6.78 -13.43
N THR A 82 11.22 -5.57 -13.97
CA THR A 82 12.51 -5.04 -14.46
C THR A 82 13.46 -4.60 -13.34
N ARG A 83 13.01 -4.54 -12.08
CA ARG A 83 13.81 -4.07 -10.92
C ARG A 83 14.42 -5.20 -10.08
N GLY A 84 14.28 -6.44 -10.54
CA GLY A 84 14.85 -7.63 -9.91
C GLY A 84 13.94 -8.22 -8.84
N THR A 85 14.26 -9.45 -8.44
CA THR A 85 13.51 -10.18 -7.41
C THR A 85 14.27 -10.11 -6.10
N TYR A 86 13.60 -9.79 -5.00
CA TYR A 86 14.19 -9.99 -3.67
C TYR A 86 14.23 -11.50 -3.36
N ASP A 87 15.43 -12.04 -3.21
CA ASP A 87 15.64 -13.38 -2.70
C ASP A 87 15.69 -13.31 -1.18
N ALA A 88 14.60 -13.78 -0.55
CA ALA A 88 14.47 -13.85 0.89
C ALA A 88 15.45 -14.85 1.54
N ALA A 89 15.90 -15.87 0.82
CA ALA A 89 16.85 -16.86 1.34
C ALA A 89 18.26 -16.30 1.43
N THR A 90 18.65 -15.44 0.48
CA THR A 90 19.97 -14.78 0.48
C THR A 90 19.95 -13.35 1.01
N GLN A 91 18.77 -12.83 1.36
CA GLN A 91 18.52 -11.44 1.75
C GLN A 91 19.09 -10.43 0.74
N ARG A 92 19.05 -10.78 -0.55
CA ARG A 92 19.65 -9.99 -1.63
C ARG A 92 18.64 -9.74 -2.74
N TRP A 93 18.72 -8.56 -3.33
CA TRP A 93 18.05 -8.29 -4.60
C TRP A 93 18.84 -8.95 -5.73
N LEU A 94 18.26 -9.98 -6.33
CA LEU A 94 18.81 -10.65 -7.50
C LEU A 94 18.46 -9.82 -8.75
N GLY A 95 19.48 -9.40 -9.49
CA GLY A 95 19.30 -8.67 -10.76
C GLY A 95 19.41 -7.15 -10.69
N ARG A 96 19.90 -6.57 -9.59
CA ARG A 96 20.42 -5.19 -9.61
C ARG A 96 21.76 -5.17 -10.37
N ASP A 97 21.73 -5.31 -11.69
CA ASP A 97 22.58 -4.40 -12.45
C ASP A 97 22.13 -2.99 -12.09
N GLU A 98 23.04 -2.04 -12.04
CA GLU A 98 22.86 -0.65 -11.59
C GLU A 98 21.88 0.14 -12.48
N VAL A 99 20.65 -0.33 -12.64
CA VAL A 99 19.52 0.47 -13.08
C VAL A 99 19.35 1.49 -11.97
N ARG A 100 20.02 2.64 -12.16
CA ARG A 100 19.80 3.86 -11.40
C ARG A 100 18.33 3.91 -11.06
N HIS A 101 18.02 3.98 -9.77
CA HIS A 101 16.68 4.23 -9.29
C HIS A 101 16.10 5.33 -10.17
N ASP A 102 15.25 4.94 -11.14
CA ASP A 102 14.46 5.93 -11.84
C ASP A 102 13.39 6.32 -10.84
N SER A 103 13.79 7.22 -9.94
CA SER A 103 12.97 7.83 -8.91
C SER A 103 11.95 8.77 -9.52
N SER A 104 11.87 8.87 -10.85
CA SER A 104 10.86 9.69 -11.53
C SER A 104 9.55 8.95 -11.77
N TRP A 105 9.53 7.61 -11.73
CA TRP A 105 8.27 6.89 -11.85
C TRP A 105 7.55 6.82 -10.50
N VAL A 106 6.33 7.33 -10.47
CA VAL A 106 5.48 7.48 -9.27
C VAL A 106 4.27 6.55 -9.29
N GLY A 107 4.29 5.54 -10.16
CA GLY A 107 3.15 4.66 -10.41
C GLY A 107 2.45 4.89 -11.75
N PRO A 108 1.49 4.03 -12.09
CA PRO A 108 0.57 4.27 -13.20
C PRO A 108 -0.21 5.57 -12.98
N ASP A 109 -0.51 6.30 -14.06
CA ASP A 109 -1.29 7.53 -13.96
C ASP A 109 -2.74 7.25 -13.52
N VAL A 110 -3.04 7.55 -12.27
CA VAL A 110 -4.38 7.48 -11.68
C VAL A 110 -5.03 8.86 -11.48
N SER A 111 -4.41 9.94 -11.97
CA SER A 111 -4.84 11.33 -11.69
C SER A 111 -6.24 11.65 -12.20
N ALA A 112 -6.66 11.04 -13.30
CA ALA A 112 -7.99 11.18 -13.87
C ALA A 112 -9.04 10.21 -13.26
N ARG A 113 -8.64 9.34 -12.32
CA ARG A 113 -9.51 8.31 -11.73
C ARG A 113 -9.94 8.72 -10.32
N GLN A 114 -11.18 8.39 -9.98
CA GLN A 114 -11.65 8.46 -8.59
C GLN A 114 -11.18 7.22 -7.84
N PRO A 115 -10.72 7.34 -6.58
CA PRO A 115 -10.47 6.18 -5.76
C PRO A 115 -11.79 5.45 -5.48
N ILE A 116 -11.73 4.12 -5.41
CA ILE A 116 -12.91 3.30 -5.07
C ILE A 116 -13.25 3.39 -3.57
N GLY A 117 -12.30 3.86 -2.78
CA GLY A 117 -12.45 4.08 -1.36
C GLY A 117 -11.10 4.30 -0.71
N TRP A 118 -11.10 4.24 0.61
CA TRP A 118 -9.90 4.31 1.43
C TRP A 118 -9.86 3.17 2.43
N PHE A 119 -8.67 2.79 2.85
CA PHE A 119 -8.50 1.83 3.94
C PHE A 119 -7.43 2.35 4.89
N ALA A 120 -7.50 1.92 6.14
CA ALA A 120 -6.40 2.07 7.07
C ALA A 120 -5.64 0.75 7.05
N ASP A 121 -4.32 0.81 6.85
CA ASP A 121 -3.51 -0.32 7.28
C ASP A 121 -3.44 -0.32 8.82
N GLY A 122 -3.12 -1.47 9.40
CA GLY A 122 -2.92 -1.61 10.84
C GLY A 122 -1.79 -0.73 11.39
N SER A 123 -1.23 -1.10 12.55
CA SER A 123 -0.01 -0.43 13.00
C SER A 123 1.11 -0.72 12.01
N ASN A 124 1.96 0.27 11.70
CA ASN A 124 3.16 0.17 10.84
C ASN A 124 3.97 -1.14 11.03
N SER A 125 3.92 -1.72 12.22
CA SER A 125 4.47 -3.03 12.58
C SER A 125 3.99 -4.21 11.70
N ASP A 126 2.75 -4.19 11.19
CA ASP A 126 2.18 -5.28 10.39
C ASP A 126 2.85 -5.35 9.01
N PHE A 127 3.23 -4.21 8.41
CA PHE A 127 4.05 -4.16 7.20
C PHE A 127 5.47 -4.69 7.40
N TYR A 128 6.06 -4.52 8.59
CA TYR A 128 7.39 -5.06 8.92
C TYR A 128 7.37 -6.53 9.37
N GLY A 129 6.21 -7.19 9.37
CA GLY A 129 6.05 -8.53 9.93
C GLY A 129 6.22 -8.58 11.46
N ILE A 130 6.20 -7.43 12.15
CA ILE A 130 6.16 -7.33 13.60
C ILE A 130 4.68 -7.42 14.01
N GLN A 131 4.17 -8.64 14.12
CA GLN A 131 2.89 -8.86 14.79
C GLN A 131 3.04 -8.42 16.24
N VAL A 132 2.48 -7.26 16.59
CA VAL A 132 2.26 -6.93 17.99
C VAL A 132 1.14 -7.85 18.46
N ILE A 133 1.51 -8.98 19.07
CA ILE A 133 0.57 -9.90 19.71
C ILE A 133 -0.26 -9.07 20.69
N ARG A 134 -1.50 -8.74 20.30
CA ARG A 134 -2.48 -8.21 21.24
C ARG A 134 -2.84 -9.37 22.14
N ASN A 135 -2.16 -9.45 23.29
CA ASN A 135 -2.60 -10.31 24.39
C ASN A 135 -4.03 -9.90 24.73
N SER A 136 -4.98 -10.67 24.21
CA SER A 136 -6.37 -10.61 24.61
C SER A 136 -6.40 -11.19 26.01
N HIS A 137 -6.34 -10.33 27.02
CA HIS A 137 -6.61 -10.74 28.38
C HIS A 137 -8.10 -11.09 28.46
N CYS A 138 -8.38 -12.39 28.59
CA CYS A 138 -9.63 -12.91 29.13
C CYS A 138 -9.79 -12.51 30.60
#